data_AF-A0A7J6TQD4-F1
#
_entry.id   AF-A0A7J6TQD4-F1
#
_cell.length_a   1.000
_cell.length_b   1.000
_cell.length_c   1.000
_cell.angle_alpha   90.00
_cell.angle_beta   90.00
_cell.angle_gamma   90.00
#
_symmetry.space_group_name_H-M   'P 1'
#
loop_
_entity.id
_entity.type
_entity.pdbx_description
1 polymer ?
#
loop_
_entity_poly.entity_id
_entity_poly.type
_entity_poly.pdbx_seq_one_letter_code
_entity_poly.pdbx_strand_id
1 'polypeptide(L)'
;MPGMVNCHQHTPMAPLRGYSDDQNLQDWLQQYVWPAEAKFLCSEFVKLGTELSVYEMLLSGSTTFVDMYQFPHETAQVANDAHIRCFNGEAVMDIGDGTIDKMIEDGAEYVNNKENRSEMVTPLNIAHATYTVPKDKLKRIAAIAKPAGTLVHIHLNESQAEVDDYFKQHGESAIDAIDEAGLLNDH
;
A
#
# COMPACT_ATOMS: atom_id res chain seq x y z
N MET A 1 13.47 -5.95 -25.10
CA MET A 1 12.92 -4.76 -24.40
C MET A 1 13.34 -4.81 -22.95
N PRO A 2 13.44 -3.67 -22.23
CA PRO A 2 13.49 -3.68 -20.76
C PRO A 2 12.26 -4.40 -20.19
N GLY A 3 12.38 -4.96 -18.98
CA GLY A 3 11.25 -5.57 -18.29
C GLY A 3 10.22 -4.53 -17.86
N MET A 4 8.96 -4.93 -17.76
CA MET A 4 7.87 -4.02 -17.37
C MET A 4 7.95 -3.68 -15.88
N VAL A 5 7.44 -2.51 -15.53
CA VAL A 5 7.34 -2.00 -14.16
C VAL A 5 5.86 -1.89 -13.81
N ASN A 6 5.39 -2.71 -12.87
CA ASN A 6 4.06 -2.56 -12.32
C ASN A 6 4.08 -1.54 -11.16
N CYS A 7 3.64 -0.31 -11.41
CA CYS A 7 3.75 0.77 -10.44
C CYS A 7 2.77 0.68 -9.26
N HIS A 8 1.84 -0.28 -9.25
CA HIS A 8 0.92 -0.48 -8.13
C HIS A 8 0.27 -1.87 -8.17
N GLN A 9 0.34 -2.60 -7.06
CA GLN A 9 -0.34 -3.87 -6.86
C GLN A 9 -0.67 -4.10 -5.37
N HIS A 10 -1.62 -5.01 -5.13
CA HIS A 10 -1.88 -5.64 -3.84
C HIS A 10 -1.58 -7.14 -4.00
N THR A 11 -0.31 -7.54 -3.95
CA THR A 11 0.10 -8.90 -4.37
C THR A 11 -0.58 -10.02 -3.60
N PRO A 12 -0.90 -9.88 -2.30
CA PRO A 12 -1.59 -10.93 -1.56
C PRO A 12 -3.04 -11.16 -1.96
N MET A 13 -3.65 -10.27 -2.75
CA MET A 13 -5.04 -10.42 -3.18
C MET A 13 -5.22 -11.43 -4.33
N ALA A 14 -4.16 -12.02 -4.87
CA ALA A 14 -4.26 -13.00 -5.96
C ALA A 14 -5.21 -14.18 -5.68
N PRO A 15 -5.30 -14.75 -4.46
CA PRO A 15 -6.29 -15.78 -4.11
C PRO A 15 -7.74 -15.27 -4.11
N LEU A 16 -7.97 -13.95 -4.07
CA LEU A 16 -9.29 -13.31 -4.11
C LEU A 16 -9.72 -12.94 -5.54
N ARG A 17 -8.98 -13.37 -6.57
CA ARG A 17 -9.32 -13.11 -7.98
C ARG A 17 -10.72 -13.63 -8.31
N GLY A 18 -11.60 -12.73 -8.76
CA GLY A 18 -12.99 -13.06 -9.10
C GLY A 18 -13.87 -13.37 -7.89
N TYR A 19 -13.46 -12.98 -6.67
CA TYR A 19 -14.23 -13.24 -5.45
C TYR A 19 -15.52 -12.41 -5.36
N SER A 20 -15.48 -11.16 -5.83
CA SER A 20 -16.64 -10.27 -5.88
C SER A 20 -16.48 -9.29 -7.06
N ASP A 21 -17.02 -9.68 -8.21
CA ASP A 21 -17.03 -8.86 -9.42
C ASP A 21 -18.31 -8.01 -9.50
N ASP A 22 -18.33 -7.03 -10.42
CA ASP A 22 -19.49 -6.19 -10.76
C ASP A 22 -20.06 -5.34 -9.60
N GLN A 23 -19.21 -4.86 -8.69
CA GLN A 23 -19.56 -3.96 -7.59
C GLN A 23 -18.96 -2.55 -7.78
N ASN A 24 -19.54 -1.55 -7.11
CA ASN A 24 -18.84 -0.27 -6.92
C ASN A 24 -17.75 -0.42 -5.84
N LEU A 25 -16.77 0.49 -5.84
CA LEU A 25 -15.60 0.42 -4.94
C LEU A 25 -15.97 0.30 -3.47
N GLN A 26 -16.92 1.10 -2.97
CA GLN A 26 -17.27 1.11 -1.55
C GLN A 26 -17.96 -0.19 -1.12
N ASP A 27 -18.90 -0.68 -1.92
CA ASP A 27 -19.55 -1.97 -1.64
C ASP A 27 -18.56 -3.12 -1.74
N TRP A 28 -17.67 -3.10 -2.74
CA TRP A 28 -16.60 -4.08 -2.90
C TRP A 28 -15.69 -4.15 -1.66
N LEU A 29 -15.20 -3.00 -1.18
CA LEU A 29 -14.35 -2.91 -0.01
C LEU A 29 -15.07 -3.36 1.27
N GLN A 30 -16.20 -2.72 1.59
CA GLN A 30 -16.84 -2.85 2.90
C GLN A 30 -17.58 -4.18 3.06
N GLN A 31 -18.19 -4.70 1.99
CA GLN A 31 -19.03 -5.90 2.09
C GLN A 31 -18.27 -7.20 1.78
N TYR A 32 -17.15 -7.13 1.05
CA TYR A 32 -16.45 -8.32 0.55
C TYR A 32 -14.97 -8.37 0.93
N VAL A 33 -14.17 -7.38 0.53
CA VAL A 33 -12.72 -7.42 0.70
C VAL A 33 -12.32 -7.33 2.17
N TRP A 34 -12.70 -6.27 2.89
CA TRP A 34 -12.31 -6.11 4.29
C TRP A 34 -12.83 -7.25 5.19
N PRO A 35 -14.07 -7.75 5.01
CA PRO A 35 -14.51 -8.95 5.74
C PRO A 35 -13.70 -10.21 5.42
N ALA A 36 -13.28 -10.40 4.17
CA ALA A 36 -12.43 -11.53 3.79
C ALA A 36 -11.03 -11.39 4.42
N GLU A 37 -10.42 -10.22 4.33
CA GLU A 37 -9.12 -9.93 4.95
C GLU A 37 -9.18 -10.10 6.46
N ALA A 38 -10.20 -9.57 7.14
CA ALA A 38 -10.38 -9.74 8.58
C ALA A 38 -10.46 -11.21 9.03
N LYS A 39 -10.86 -12.12 8.12
CA LYS A 39 -10.99 -13.55 8.40
C LYS A 39 -9.76 -14.36 8.02
N PHE A 40 -9.09 -14.02 6.92
CA PHE A 40 -8.07 -14.87 6.30
C PHE A 40 -6.67 -14.27 6.34
N LEU A 41 -6.54 -12.97 6.60
CA LEU A 41 -5.26 -12.29 6.53
C LEU A 41 -4.33 -12.78 7.65
N CYS A 42 -3.21 -13.35 7.23
CA CYS A 42 -2.10 -13.75 8.08
C CYS A 42 -0.82 -13.80 7.23
N SER A 43 0.34 -13.96 7.87
CA SER A 43 1.64 -14.06 7.19
C SER A 43 1.65 -15.16 6.11
N GLU A 44 1.05 -16.33 6.37
CA GLU A 44 0.97 -17.43 5.39
C GLU A 44 0.11 -17.05 4.17
N PHE A 45 -1.01 -16.37 4.39
CA PHE A 45 -1.87 -15.89 3.30
C PHE A 45 -1.13 -14.88 2.42
N VAL A 46 -0.43 -13.92 3.04
CA VAL A 46 0.37 -12.92 2.32
C VAL A 46 1.45 -13.57 1.50
N LYS A 47 2.22 -14.50 2.09
CA LYS A 47 3.28 -15.21 1.40
C LYS A 47 2.75 -15.95 0.16
N LEU A 48 1.71 -16.78 0.32
CA LEU A 48 1.15 -17.56 -0.78
C LEU A 48 0.54 -16.68 -1.89
N GLY A 49 -0.19 -15.64 -1.50
CA GLY A 49 -0.76 -14.69 -2.45
C GLY A 49 0.31 -13.93 -3.24
N THR A 50 1.37 -13.48 -2.54
CA THR A 50 2.50 -12.81 -3.19
C THR A 50 3.28 -13.74 -4.11
N GLU A 51 3.56 -14.99 -3.72
CA GLU A 51 4.22 -15.97 -4.60
C GLU A 51 3.45 -16.15 -5.91
N LEU A 52 2.12 -16.31 -5.82
CA LEU A 52 1.26 -16.43 -7.00
C LEU A 52 1.35 -15.18 -7.89
N SER A 53 1.22 -13.99 -7.31
CA SER A 53 1.34 -12.71 -8.01
C SER A 53 2.69 -12.52 -8.70
N VAL A 54 3.78 -12.82 -8.00
CA VAL A 54 5.15 -12.65 -8.49
C VAL A 54 5.44 -13.58 -9.66
N TYR A 55 5.03 -14.84 -9.58
CA TYR A 55 5.23 -15.76 -10.70
C TYR A 55 4.41 -15.37 -11.94
N GLU A 56 3.19 -14.86 -11.77
CA GLU A 56 2.41 -14.33 -12.88
C GLU A 56 3.04 -13.07 -13.50
N MET A 57 3.59 -12.18 -12.67
CA MET A 57 4.34 -11.01 -13.14
C MET A 57 5.55 -11.42 -13.98
N LEU A 58 6.34 -12.39 -13.51
CA LEU A 58 7.51 -12.88 -14.25
C LEU A 58 7.12 -13.54 -15.57
N LEU A 59 6.04 -14.33 -15.58
CA LEU A 59 5.52 -14.96 -16.80
C LEU A 59 4.99 -13.95 -17.83
N SER A 60 4.47 -12.82 -17.35
CA SER A 60 3.97 -11.73 -18.21
C SER A 60 5.03 -10.70 -18.60
N GLY A 61 6.25 -10.78 -18.05
CA GLY A 61 7.38 -9.92 -18.41
C GLY A 61 7.59 -8.69 -17.52
N SER A 62 6.90 -8.63 -16.37
CA SER A 62 7.16 -7.65 -15.31
C SER A 62 8.37 -8.05 -14.49
N THR A 63 9.28 -7.09 -14.27
CA THR A 63 10.55 -7.29 -13.53
C THR A 63 10.68 -6.40 -12.31
N THR A 64 9.74 -5.48 -12.12
CA THR A 64 9.66 -4.58 -10.97
C THR A 64 8.19 -4.38 -10.60
N PHE A 65 7.88 -4.33 -9.30
CA PHE A 65 6.55 -3.96 -8.82
C PHE A 65 6.59 -3.06 -7.58
N VAL A 66 5.51 -2.33 -7.35
CA VAL A 66 5.23 -1.60 -6.10
C VAL A 66 4.05 -2.27 -5.42
N ASP A 67 4.27 -2.80 -4.22
CA ASP A 67 3.25 -3.49 -3.43
C ASP A 67 2.72 -2.60 -2.30
N MET A 68 1.40 -2.59 -2.15
CA MET A 68 0.69 -1.92 -1.08
C MET A 68 -0.09 -2.95 -0.27
N TYR A 69 0.51 -3.51 0.79
CA TYR A 69 -0.21 -4.46 1.64
C TYR A 69 0.40 -4.57 3.04
N GLN A 70 -0.28 -5.29 3.94
CA GLN A 70 0.24 -5.63 5.27
C GLN A 70 1.28 -6.77 5.17
N PHE A 71 2.06 -6.97 6.23
CA PHE A 71 3.12 -8.00 6.32
C PHE A 71 4.23 -7.83 5.25
N PRO A 72 4.87 -6.65 5.12
CA PRO A 72 5.83 -6.36 4.06
C PRO A 72 7.08 -7.24 4.11
N HIS A 73 7.39 -7.87 5.25
CA HIS A 73 8.46 -8.85 5.35
C HIS A 73 8.20 -10.09 4.48
N GLU A 74 6.96 -10.55 4.38
CA GLU A 74 6.61 -11.70 3.55
C GLU A 74 6.75 -11.35 2.07
N THR A 75 6.25 -10.18 1.65
CA THR A 75 6.43 -9.71 0.27
C THR A 75 7.92 -9.54 -0.08
N ALA A 76 8.71 -8.96 0.82
CA ALA A 76 10.14 -8.77 0.63
C ALA A 76 10.89 -10.10 0.50
N GLN A 77 10.55 -11.10 1.33
CA GLN A 77 11.14 -12.43 1.25
C GLN A 77 10.85 -13.08 -0.11
N VAL A 78 9.59 -13.06 -0.57
CA VAL A 78 9.21 -13.61 -1.87
C VAL A 78 9.92 -12.89 -3.02
N ALA A 79 10.03 -11.56 -2.96
CA ALA A 79 10.73 -10.78 -3.98
C ALA A 79 12.22 -11.14 -4.07
N ASN A 80 12.88 -11.35 -2.93
CA ASN A 80 14.26 -11.80 -2.87
C ASN A 80 14.42 -13.22 -3.45
N ASP A 81 13.56 -14.15 -3.04
CA ASP A 81 13.63 -15.56 -3.47
C ASP A 81 13.39 -15.71 -4.98
N ALA A 82 12.48 -14.90 -5.54
CA ALA A 82 12.17 -14.89 -6.96
C ALA A 82 13.07 -13.97 -7.81
N HIS A 83 14.00 -13.22 -7.18
CA HIS A 83 14.86 -12.23 -7.83
C HIS A 83 14.11 -11.20 -8.69
N ILE A 84 13.01 -10.65 -8.15
CA ILE A 84 12.22 -9.58 -8.78
C ILE A 84 12.33 -8.28 -7.96
N ARG A 85 12.45 -7.12 -8.61
CA ARG A 85 12.51 -5.85 -7.88
C ARG A 85 11.16 -5.52 -7.25
N CYS A 86 11.18 -5.14 -5.98
CA CYS A 86 10.02 -4.80 -5.19
C CYS A 86 10.24 -3.48 -4.46
N PHE A 87 9.22 -2.64 -4.51
CA PHE A 87 9.06 -1.49 -3.64
C PHE A 87 7.86 -1.79 -2.73
N ASN A 88 8.06 -1.90 -1.42
CA ASN A 88 6.96 -2.17 -0.49
C ASN A 88 7.14 -1.51 0.88
N GLY A 89 6.10 -1.61 1.71
CA GLY A 89 6.07 -1.09 3.07
C GLY A 89 4.80 -1.52 3.80
N GLU A 90 4.70 -1.20 5.09
CA GLU A 90 3.49 -1.48 5.86
C GLU A 90 2.36 -0.53 5.44
N ALA A 91 1.25 -1.08 4.95
CA ALA A 91 0.10 -0.29 4.54
C ALA A 91 -0.69 0.27 5.73
N VAL A 92 -0.66 1.59 5.91
CA VAL A 92 -1.37 2.28 7.00
C VAL A 92 -2.81 2.61 6.58
N MET A 93 -3.78 2.17 7.38
CA MET A 93 -5.20 2.44 7.18
C MET A 93 -5.93 2.50 8.54
N ASP A 94 -6.83 3.46 8.72
CA ASP A 94 -7.77 3.47 9.85
C ASP A 94 -9.05 2.71 9.49
N ILE A 95 -9.29 1.62 10.20
CA ILE A 95 -10.53 0.83 10.11
C ILE A 95 -11.40 0.95 11.37
N GLY A 96 -11.10 1.92 12.25
CA GLY A 96 -11.85 2.18 13.48
C GLY A 96 -11.50 1.26 14.65
N ASP A 97 -10.39 0.53 14.58
CA ASP A 97 -9.92 -0.38 15.62
C ASP A 97 -8.87 0.23 16.57
N GLY A 98 -8.47 1.48 16.32
CA GLY A 98 -7.50 2.22 17.13
C GLY A 98 -6.03 1.83 16.89
N THR A 99 -5.72 1.13 15.79
CA THR A 99 -4.35 0.61 15.53
C THR A 99 -3.49 1.52 14.64
N ILE A 100 -4.06 2.56 14.02
CA ILE A 100 -3.36 3.39 13.02
C ILE A 100 -2.02 3.95 13.50
N ASP A 101 -1.93 4.41 14.75
CA ASP A 101 -0.67 4.96 15.29
C ASP A 101 0.42 3.90 15.41
N LYS A 102 0.05 2.66 15.73
CA LYS A 102 0.95 1.51 15.75
C LYS A 102 1.36 1.13 14.33
N MET A 103 0.44 1.13 13.36
CA MET A 103 0.78 0.83 11.95
C MET A 103 1.81 1.84 11.40
N ILE A 104 1.69 3.12 11.75
CA ILE A 104 2.69 4.13 11.37
C ILE A 104 4.05 3.85 12.02
N GLU A 105 4.07 3.37 13.26
CA GLU A 105 5.31 2.98 13.96
C GLU A 105 5.95 1.75 13.33
N ASP A 106 5.15 0.72 13.03
CA ASP A 106 5.61 -0.50 12.37
C ASP A 106 6.16 -0.19 10.97
N GLY A 107 5.48 0.69 10.20
CA GLY A 107 5.99 1.17 8.91
C GLY A 107 7.29 1.97 9.02
N ALA A 108 7.41 2.82 10.05
CA ALA A 108 8.64 3.55 10.32
C ALA A 108 9.80 2.61 10.70
N GLU A 109 9.53 1.58 11.52
CA GLU A 109 10.52 0.56 11.85
C GLU A 109 10.96 -0.20 10.61
N TYR A 110 10.01 -0.60 9.76
CA TYR A 110 10.28 -1.31 8.52
C TYR A 110 11.19 -0.51 7.59
N VAL A 111 10.88 0.77 7.36
CA VAL A 111 11.62 1.66 6.45
C VAL A 111 13.02 2.00 6.98
N ASN A 112 13.17 2.19 8.29
CA ASN A 112 14.45 2.58 8.90
C ASN A 112 15.39 1.40 9.16
N ASN A 113 14.88 0.16 9.18
CA ASN A 113 15.71 -1.02 9.32
C ASN A 113 16.42 -1.37 8.00
N LYS A 114 17.74 -1.20 7.99
CA LYS A 114 18.59 -1.45 6.82
C LYS A 114 18.56 -2.90 6.34
N GLU A 115 18.26 -3.85 7.23
CA GLU A 115 18.17 -5.27 6.87
C GLU A 115 16.95 -5.58 5.98
N ASN A 116 15.95 -4.70 5.96
CA ASN A 116 14.80 -4.82 5.06
C ASN A 116 15.09 -4.35 3.63
N ARG A 117 16.27 -3.78 3.38
CA ARG A 117 16.73 -3.37 2.04
C ARG A 117 17.65 -4.43 1.47
N SER A 118 17.45 -4.76 0.19
CA SER A 118 18.34 -5.64 -0.56
C SER A 118 18.57 -5.11 -1.98
N GLU A 119 19.27 -5.87 -2.83
CA GLU A 119 19.35 -5.56 -4.27
C GLU A 119 17.96 -5.59 -4.95
N MET A 120 17.04 -6.40 -4.42
CA MET A 120 15.69 -6.56 -4.95
C MET A 120 14.66 -5.68 -4.25
N VAL A 121 14.84 -5.40 -2.95
CA VAL A 121 13.80 -4.76 -2.12
C VAL A 121 14.20 -3.33 -1.74
N THR A 122 13.31 -2.37 -2.05
CA THR A 122 13.39 -0.97 -1.60
C THR A 122 12.19 -0.63 -0.73
N PRO A 123 12.38 -0.42 0.59
CA PRO A 123 11.31 0.02 1.47
C PRO A 123 10.75 1.41 1.11
N LEU A 124 9.44 1.60 1.26
CA LEU A 124 8.73 2.88 1.14
C LEU A 124 7.66 3.05 2.23
N ASN A 125 7.17 4.27 2.43
CA ASN A 125 6.06 4.55 3.35
C ASN A 125 4.73 4.46 2.61
N ILE A 126 3.73 3.83 3.23
CA ILE A 126 2.45 3.58 2.58
C ILE A 126 1.32 4.16 3.41
N ALA A 127 0.54 5.06 2.81
CA ALA A 127 -0.77 5.43 3.27
C ALA A 127 -1.79 4.79 2.32
N HIS A 128 -2.89 4.22 2.83
CA HIS A 128 -3.91 3.66 1.95
C HIS A 128 -4.57 4.77 1.10
N ALA A 129 -5.40 5.61 1.70
CA ALA A 129 -6.09 6.70 1.02
C ALA A 129 -6.42 7.84 1.99
N THR A 130 -6.80 9.01 1.46
CA THR A 130 -7.17 10.19 2.27
C THR A 130 -8.44 9.98 3.09
N TYR A 131 -9.35 9.11 2.66
CA TYR A 131 -10.58 8.78 3.39
C TYR A 131 -10.36 7.73 4.50
N THR A 132 -9.17 7.13 4.60
CA THR A 132 -8.81 6.20 5.68
C THR A 132 -7.58 6.62 6.47
N VAL A 133 -6.87 7.67 6.06
CA VAL A 133 -5.68 8.18 6.76
C VAL A 133 -5.87 9.68 6.97
N PRO A 134 -6.22 10.10 8.21
CA PRO A 134 -6.44 11.51 8.53
C PRO A 134 -5.23 12.39 8.23
N LYS A 135 -5.47 13.68 7.95
CA LYS A 135 -4.44 14.66 7.54
C LYS A 135 -3.28 14.80 8.54
N ASP A 136 -3.54 14.69 9.84
CA ASP A 136 -2.48 14.71 10.87
C ASP A 136 -1.58 13.46 10.80
N LYS A 137 -2.15 12.30 10.44
CA LYS A 137 -1.39 11.06 10.23
C LYS A 137 -0.59 11.12 8.94
N LEU A 138 -1.13 11.71 7.87
CA LEU A 138 -0.38 11.98 6.63
C LEU A 138 0.83 12.88 6.90
N LYS A 139 0.69 13.92 7.73
CA LYS A 139 1.82 14.76 8.19
C LYS A 139 2.86 13.96 8.96
N ARG A 140 2.42 13.03 9.81
CA ARG A 140 3.33 12.13 10.56
C ARG A 140 4.12 11.23 9.59
N ILE A 141 3.46 10.64 8.60
CA ILE A 141 4.09 9.82 7.56
C ILE A 141 5.11 10.64 6.76
N ALA A 142 4.75 11.85 6.33
CA ALA A 142 5.67 12.75 5.61
C ALA A 142 6.92 13.10 6.46
N ALA A 143 6.73 13.34 7.77
CA ALA A 143 7.82 13.65 8.70
C ALA A 143 8.76 12.45 8.94
N ILE A 144 8.29 11.22 8.75
CA ILE A 144 9.10 9.98 8.78
C ILE A 144 9.83 9.79 7.46
N ALA A 145 9.12 9.94 6.33
CA ALA A 145 9.64 9.67 5.00
C ALA A 145 10.80 10.58 4.61
N LYS A 146 10.70 11.88 4.94
CA LYS A 146 11.66 12.92 4.57
C LYS A 146 13.09 12.68 5.08
N PRO A 147 13.35 12.50 6.40
CA PRO A 147 14.70 12.21 6.89
C PRO A 147 15.21 10.81 6.49
N ALA A 148 14.32 9.85 6.25
CA ALA A 148 14.67 8.52 5.76
C ALA A 148 15.03 8.50 4.27
N GLY A 149 14.71 9.56 3.51
CA GLY A 149 14.93 9.64 2.07
C GLY A 149 14.13 8.58 1.32
N THR A 150 12.89 8.35 1.75
CA THR A 150 12.02 7.29 1.23
C THR A 150 10.77 7.86 0.60
N LEU A 151 10.27 7.17 -0.42
CA LEU A 151 9.05 7.53 -1.14
C LEU A 151 7.81 7.31 -0.27
N VAL A 152 6.72 7.97 -0.65
CA VAL A 152 5.36 7.71 -0.12
C VAL A 152 4.45 7.25 -1.26
N HIS A 153 3.69 6.19 -1.03
CA HIS A 153 2.70 5.67 -1.98
C HIS A 153 1.28 5.73 -1.37
N ILE A 154 0.30 6.20 -2.14
CA ILE A 154 -1.08 6.45 -1.69
C ILE A 154 -2.08 6.37 -2.85
N HIS A 155 -3.29 5.84 -2.60
CA HIS A 155 -4.44 6.01 -3.48
C HIS A 155 -5.04 7.41 -3.33
N LEU A 156 -5.36 8.06 -4.44
CA LEU A 156 -5.85 9.43 -4.41
C LEU A 156 -6.84 9.68 -5.55
N ASN A 157 -8.01 10.21 -5.21
CA ASN A 157 -9.06 10.58 -6.16
C ASN A 157 -9.42 9.41 -7.10
N GLU A 158 -9.59 8.22 -6.53
CA GLU A 158 -9.89 6.99 -7.28
C GLU A 158 -11.32 7.00 -7.84
N SER A 159 -12.24 7.70 -7.16
CA SER A 159 -13.63 7.83 -7.61
C SER A 159 -14.18 9.24 -7.43
N GLN A 160 -15.21 9.59 -8.21
CA GLN A 160 -15.91 10.87 -8.05
C GLN A 160 -16.58 10.98 -6.66
N ALA A 161 -17.09 9.87 -6.14
CA ALA A 161 -17.71 9.82 -4.81
C ALA A 161 -16.68 10.17 -3.72
N GLU A 162 -15.47 9.63 -3.80
CA GLU A 162 -14.37 9.99 -2.90
C GLU A 162 -14.08 11.49 -2.92
N VAL A 163 -13.94 12.08 -4.11
CA VAL A 163 -13.65 13.52 -4.27
C VAL A 163 -14.75 14.38 -3.65
N ASP A 164 -16.01 14.06 -3.97
CA ASP A 164 -17.17 14.83 -3.50
C ASP A 164 -17.35 14.71 -1.98
N ASP A 165 -17.22 13.50 -1.44
CA ASP A 165 -17.36 13.23 0.00
C ASP A 165 -16.23 13.87 0.81
N TYR A 166 -14.98 13.80 0.32
CA TYR A 166 -13.86 14.44 0.98
C TYR A 166 -14.06 15.96 1.04
N PHE A 167 -14.40 16.59 -0.09
CA PHE A 167 -14.63 18.03 -0.14
C PHE A 167 -15.80 18.46 0.76
N LYS A 168 -16.88 17.68 0.78
CA LYS A 168 -18.04 17.94 1.65
C LYS A 168 -17.69 17.85 3.14
N GLN A 169 -16.81 16.93 3.53
CA GLN A 169 -16.41 16.72 4.93
C GLN A 169 -15.37 17.72 5.41
N HIS A 170 -14.40 18.08 4.56
CA HIS A 170 -13.23 18.86 4.96
C HIS A 170 -13.23 20.31 4.44
N GLY A 171 -14.03 20.63 3.41
CA GLY A 171 -14.08 21.96 2.80
C GLY A 171 -12.86 22.30 1.93
N GLU A 172 -12.00 21.33 1.64
CA GLU A 172 -10.80 21.43 0.80
C GLU A 172 -10.68 20.18 -0.10
N SER A 173 -9.83 20.23 -1.14
CA SER A 173 -9.58 19.05 -1.97
C SER A 173 -8.59 18.08 -1.30
N ALA A 174 -8.70 16.79 -1.62
CA ALA A 174 -7.73 15.79 -1.14
C ALA A 174 -6.29 16.10 -1.61
N ILE A 175 -6.13 16.71 -2.79
CA ILE A 175 -4.84 17.15 -3.32
C ILE A 175 -4.23 18.24 -2.43
N ASP A 176 -5.01 19.27 -2.08
CA ASP A 176 -4.53 20.34 -1.18
C ASP A 176 -4.16 19.77 0.19
N ALA A 177 -4.95 18.81 0.69
CA ALA A 177 -4.67 18.18 1.98
C ALA A 177 -3.35 17.40 2.00
N ILE A 178 -3.00 16.67 0.93
CA ILE A 178 -1.73 15.95 0.83
C ILE A 178 -0.55 16.90 0.54
N ASP A 179 -0.76 18.00 -0.19
CA ASP A 179 0.24 19.06 -0.40
C ASP A 179 0.61 19.72 0.94
N GLU A 180 -0.40 20.13 1.71
CA GLU A 180 -0.21 20.69 3.05
C GLU A 180 0.37 19.68 4.04
N ALA A 181 0.19 18.38 3.79
CA ALA A 181 0.85 17.32 4.56
C ALA A 181 2.34 17.16 4.21
N GLY A 182 2.79 17.75 3.09
CA GLY A 182 4.16 17.65 2.57
C GLY A 182 4.41 16.42 1.70
N LEU A 183 3.36 15.76 1.21
CA LEU A 183 3.47 14.54 0.41
C LEU A 183 3.64 14.80 -1.09
N LEU A 184 3.29 16.00 -1.58
CA LEU A 184 3.60 16.43 -2.94
C LEU A 184 4.91 17.21 -2.94
N ASN A 185 5.98 16.60 -3.45
CA ASN A 185 7.31 17.21 -3.46
C ASN A 185 8.19 16.58 -4.56
N ASP A 186 9.40 17.11 -4.74
CA ASP A 186 10.35 16.67 -5.78
C ASP A 186 11.16 15.40 -5.40
N HIS A 187 10.81 14.71 -4.30
CA HIS A 187 11.61 13.65 -3.69
C HIS A 187 10.81 12.38 -3.40
#